data_AF-A0AAE1WLY1-F1
#
_entry.id   AF-A0AAE1WLY1-F1
#
_cell.length_a   1.000
_cell.length_b   1.000
_cell.length_c   1.000
_cell.angle_alpha   90.00
_cell.angle_beta   90.00
_cell.angle_gamma   90.00
#
_symmetry.space_group_name_H-M   'P 1'
#
loop_
_entity.id
_entity.type
_entity.pdbx_description
1 polymer ?
#
loop_
_entity_poly.entity_id
_entity_poly.type
_entity_poly.pdbx_seq_one_letter_code
_entity_poly.pdbx_strand_id
1 'polypeptide(L)'
;MACGLKLLISLGTINESHQADSIDEVVNKPMYNFSNSRSDVVVINGDIRIHGKSSTIFIASSSERGLHSWTVMPYPRKADLSAMQRVRKWTMKFQVAEKLPDCIRTFSIPAVLFSTGGFSSNPYHDFSDLLIPLYLTARPFNQTLLFLITDNHQPWISKYRPILERLSKHDIIDIDKRDEVICFARTTFGLKAHEELGLNSSEFPYYSIRDFRQFLRSTYSLDRNIDK
;
A
#
# COMPACT_ATOMS: atom_id res chain seq x y z
N MET A 1 32.25 -23.33 51.13
CA MET A 1 33.64 -22.92 51.44
C MET A 1 34.31 -22.53 50.14
N ALA A 2 35.01 -21.38 50.14
CA ALA A 2 35.49 -20.64 48.98
C ALA A 2 36.76 -21.21 48.33
N CYS A 3 36.96 -20.91 47.04
CA CYS A 3 38.16 -20.38 46.35
C CYS A 3 37.94 -20.59 44.84
N GLY A 4 37.98 -19.65 43.90
CA GLY A 4 38.66 -18.37 43.79
C GLY A 4 39.58 -18.42 42.57
N LEU A 5 39.30 -17.67 41.49
CA LEU A 5 40.36 -17.24 40.57
C LEU A 5 40.02 -15.94 39.83
N LYS A 6 41.00 -15.05 39.89
CA LYS A 6 41.08 -13.64 39.47
C LYS A 6 40.68 -13.39 38.02
N LEU A 7 40.07 -12.24 37.76
CA LEU A 7 40.29 -11.51 36.53
C LEU A 7 40.62 -10.04 36.82
N LEU A 8 41.73 -9.60 36.24
CA LEU A 8 42.36 -8.30 36.41
C LEU A 8 41.53 -7.18 35.78
N ILE A 9 41.35 -6.09 36.52
CA ILE A 9 40.74 -4.85 36.07
C ILE A 9 41.80 -4.06 35.28
N SER A 10 41.55 -3.79 34.01
CA SER A 10 42.21 -2.72 33.27
C SER A 10 41.24 -1.53 33.21
N LEU A 11 41.59 -0.45 33.92
CA LEU A 11 40.90 0.83 33.89
C LEU A 11 41.29 1.56 32.60
N GLY A 12 40.52 1.34 31.54
CA GLY A 12 40.48 2.23 30.38
C GLY A 12 39.37 3.27 30.59
N THR A 13 39.76 4.52 30.76
CA THR A 13 38.86 5.67 30.83
C THR A 13 38.10 5.82 29.51
N ILE A 14 36.78 5.57 29.52
CA ILE A 14 35.88 5.99 28.45
C ILE A 14 34.99 7.08 29.03
N ASN A 15 35.13 8.26 28.46
CA ASN A 15 34.37 9.45 28.76
C ASN A 15 32.97 9.29 28.14
N GLU A 16 32.06 8.60 28.83
CA GLU A 16 30.67 8.48 28.39
C GLU A 16 29.90 9.74 28.77
N SER A 17 29.73 10.61 27.79
CA SER A 17 28.65 11.57 27.77
C SER A 17 27.33 10.80 27.63
N HIS A 18 26.69 10.49 28.75
CA HIS A 18 25.31 10.00 28.76
C HIS A 18 24.38 11.14 28.35
N GLN A 19 24.18 11.33 27.05
CA GLN A 19 22.94 11.88 26.54
C GLN A 19 21.93 10.73 26.56
N ALA A 20 21.02 10.77 27.54
CA ALA A 20 19.90 9.85 27.62
C ALA A 20 19.09 9.93 26.31
N ASP A 21 19.15 8.87 25.50
CA ASP A 21 18.25 8.70 24.36
C ASP A 21 16.85 8.48 24.94
N SER A 22 16.03 9.52 24.81
CA SER A 22 14.63 9.51 25.20
C SER A 22 13.88 8.46 24.39
N ILE A 23 13.33 7.49 25.11
CA ILE A 23 12.29 6.58 24.64
C ILE A 23 11.02 7.42 24.39
N ASP A 24 10.93 8.10 23.24
CA ASP A 24 9.70 8.72 22.73
C ASP A 24 9.89 9.22 21.28
N GLU A 25 9.57 8.35 20.31
CA GLU A 25 8.91 8.64 19.02
C GLU A 25 9.10 7.42 18.11
N VAL A 26 8.14 6.48 18.10
CA VAL A 26 7.97 5.61 16.94
C VAL A 26 7.40 6.49 15.83
N VAL A 27 8.29 7.21 15.14
CA VAL A 27 7.95 8.03 13.99
C VAL A 27 7.28 7.13 12.96
N ASN A 28 6.02 7.43 12.63
CA ASN A 28 5.22 6.83 11.56
C ASN A 28 5.85 7.14 10.18
N LYS A 29 7.05 6.64 9.92
CA LYS A 29 7.74 6.86 8.65
C LYS A 29 7.03 6.03 7.59
N PRO A 30 6.68 6.62 6.43
CA PRO A 30 6.11 5.84 5.35
C PRO A 30 7.11 4.78 4.87
N MET A 31 6.60 3.58 4.58
CA MET A 31 7.37 2.53 3.93
C MET A 31 7.23 2.66 2.43
N TYR A 32 8.36 2.78 1.74
CA TYR A 32 8.43 2.89 0.29
C TYR A 32 9.10 1.64 -0.29
N ASN A 33 8.52 1.10 -1.36
CA ASN A 33 9.21 0.16 -2.22
C ASN A 33 9.31 0.74 -3.63
N PHE A 34 10.38 1.50 -3.87
CA PHE A 34 10.72 2.08 -5.19
C PHE A 34 11.84 1.32 -5.91
N SER A 35 12.47 0.34 -5.25
CA SER A 35 13.49 -0.51 -5.86
C SER A 35 12.90 -1.58 -6.78
N ASN A 36 11.63 -1.94 -6.57
CA ASN A 36 10.92 -2.90 -7.41
C ASN A 36 10.79 -2.36 -8.85
N SER A 37 11.21 -3.14 -9.85
CA SER A 37 11.21 -2.71 -11.26
C SER A 37 9.81 -2.63 -11.88
N ARG A 38 8.82 -3.33 -11.30
CA ARG A 38 7.44 -3.37 -11.80
C ARG A 38 6.56 -2.26 -11.26
N SER A 39 6.60 -1.98 -9.97
CA SER A 39 5.62 -1.08 -9.33
C SER A 39 6.24 -0.31 -8.18
N ASP A 40 5.85 0.95 -8.05
CA ASP A 40 6.12 1.73 -6.84
C ASP A 40 4.95 1.56 -5.86
N VAL A 41 5.27 1.16 -4.63
CA VAL A 41 4.26 0.99 -3.56
C VAL A 41 4.65 1.82 -2.35
N VAL A 42 3.69 2.57 -1.82
CA VAL A 42 3.87 3.38 -0.61
C VAL A 42 2.83 2.97 0.42
N VAL A 43 3.29 2.57 1.61
CA VAL A 43 2.42 2.26 2.76
C VAL A 43 2.63 3.32 3.82
N ILE A 44 1.55 3.98 4.21
CA ILE A 44 1.57 5.07 5.19
C ILE A 44 0.67 4.69 6.35
N ASN A 45 1.13 4.98 7.57
CA ASN A 45 0.33 4.98 8.78
C ASN A 45 0.37 6.39 9.37
N GLY A 46 -0.73 6.86 9.97
CA GLY A 46 -0.86 8.21 10.54
C GLY A 46 -2.09 8.95 10.02
N ASP A 47 -2.16 10.26 10.23
CA ASP A 47 -3.23 11.13 9.71
C ASP A 47 -3.00 11.38 8.21
N ILE A 48 -3.76 10.66 7.38
CA ILE A 48 -3.70 10.70 5.92
C ILE A 48 -5.01 11.27 5.41
N ARG A 49 -4.95 12.38 4.68
CA ARG A 49 -6.12 13.07 4.11
C ARG A 49 -6.04 13.08 2.59
N ILE A 50 -7.02 12.51 1.92
CA ILE A 50 -7.01 12.30 0.47
C ILE A 50 -8.07 13.20 -0.17
N HIS A 51 -7.63 14.07 -1.07
CA HIS A 51 -8.50 14.89 -1.89
C HIS A 51 -8.44 14.41 -3.35
N GLY A 52 -9.53 13.81 -3.82
CA GLY A 52 -9.59 13.10 -5.08
C GLY A 52 -9.55 14.00 -6.32
N LYS A 53 -10.32 15.09 -6.29
CA LYS A 53 -10.39 16.05 -7.40
C LYS A 53 -9.03 16.68 -7.74
N SER A 54 -8.21 17.00 -6.73
CA SER A 54 -6.86 17.54 -6.95
C SER A 54 -5.74 16.49 -6.99
N SER A 55 -6.07 15.19 -6.91
CA SER A 55 -5.09 14.09 -6.75
C SER A 55 -4.02 14.39 -5.73
N THR A 56 -4.43 14.87 -4.56
CA THR A 56 -3.50 15.25 -3.50
C THR A 56 -3.72 14.39 -2.26
N ILE A 57 -2.62 13.87 -1.73
CA ILE A 57 -2.56 13.11 -0.50
C ILE A 57 -1.78 13.97 0.50
N PHE A 58 -2.45 14.41 1.54
CA PHE A 58 -1.86 15.15 2.65
C PHE A 58 -1.52 14.18 3.77
N ILE A 59 -0.31 14.28 4.29
CA ILE A 59 0.18 13.41 5.37
C ILE A 59 0.69 14.31 6.48
N ALA A 60 0.19 14.08 7.69
CA ALA A 60 0.62 14.85 8.84
C ALA A 60 2.11 14.66 9.12
N SER A 61 2.80 15.76 9.44
CA SER A 61 4.19 15.78 9.87
C SER A 61 4.31 16.51 11.21
N SER A 62 5.11 15.97 12.13
CA SER A 62 5.34 16.55 13.46
C SER A 62 6.32 17.75 13.44
N SER A 63 7.01 18.00 12.32
CA SER A 63 7.99 19.08 12.22
C SER A 63 8.02 19.71 10.85
N GLU A 64 8.27 21.03 10.79
CA GLU A 64 8.47 21.73 9.53
C GLU A 64 9.67 21.20 8.72
N ARG A 65 10.66 20.58 9.38
CA ARG A 65 11.78 19.92 8.70
C ARG A 65 11.37 18.67 7.92
N GLY A 66 10.20 18.12 8.21
CA GLY A 66 9.61 16.97 7.53
C GLY A 66 8.74 17.35 6.33
N LEU A 67 8.62 18.64 5.99
CA LEU A 67 7.83 19.10 4.84
C LEU A 67 8.53 18.75 3.53
N HIS A 68 7.89 17.91 2.74
CA HIS A 68 8.33 17.57 1.39
C HIS A 68 7.14 17.13 0.56
N SER A 69 7.34 17.12 -0.76
CA SER A 69 6.34 16.64 -1.69
C SER A 69 6.97 15.89 -2.84
N TRP A 70 6.29 14.85 -3.31
CA TRP A 70 6.66 14.12 -4.52
C TRP A 70 5.40 13.56 -5.17
N THR A 71 5.57 12.95 -6.33
CA THR A 71 4.45 12.34 -7.07
C THR A 71 4.58 10.83 -7.12
N VAL A 72 3.45 10.15 -7.08
CA VAL A 72 3.32 8.71 -7.33
C VAL A 72 2.28 8.47 -8.42
N MET A 73 2.41 7.35 -9.13
CA MET A 73 1.43 6.88 -10.09
C MET A 73 1.05 5.45 -9.71
N PRO A 74 -0.16 5.22 -9.18
CA PRO A 74 -0.48 4.00 -8.45
C PRO A 74 -0.90 2.85 -9.38
N TYR A 75 -0.03 2.50 -10.33
CA TYR A 75 -0.23 1.45 -11.34
C TYR A 75 1.07 0.64 -11.52
N PRO A 76 1.02 -0.69 -11.72
CA PRO A 76 2.19 -1.48 -12.12
C PRO A 76 2.73 -1.11 -13.51
N ARG A 77 3.87 -1.66 -13.94
CA ARG A 77 4.60 -1.23 -15.16
C ARG A 77 5.14 0.20 -15.10
N LYS A 78 5.77 0.59 -13.99
CA LYS A 78 6.30 1.96 -13.81
C LYS A 78 7.24 2.46 -14.92
N ALA A 79 7.91 1.55 -15.64
CA ALA A 79 8.80 1.87 -16.75
C ALA A 79 8.11 1.90 -18.14
N ASP A 80 6.86 1.45 -18.26
CA ASP A 80 6.12 1.42 -19.52
C ASP A 80 5.42 2.76 -19.77
N LEU A 81 5.99 3.59 -20.64
CA LEU A 81 5.46 4.91 -20.92
C LEU A 81 4.05 4.86 -21.54
N SER A 82 3.70 3.81 -22.28
CA SER A 82 2.39 3.68 -22.94
C SER A 82 1.27 3.39 -21.94
N ALA A 83 1.58 2.60 -20.90
CA ALA A 83 0.67 2.41 -19.78
C ALA A 83 0.56 3.69 -18.94
N MET A 84 1.71 4.26 -18.56
CA MET A 84 1.76 5.39 -17.62
C MET A 84 1.20 6.70 -18.18
N GLN A 85 1.11 6.86 -19.51
CA GLN A 85 0.42 7.99 -20.15
C GLN A 85 -1.06 8.11 -19.74
N ARG A 86 -1.71 7.00 -19.37
CA ARG A 86 -3.12 6.97 -18.95
C ARG A 86 -3.29 6.89 -17.43
N VAL A 87 -2.20 6.91 -16.67
CA VAL A 87 -2.23 6.80 -15.21
C VAL A 87 -2.07 8.18 -14.60
N ARG A 88 -3.05 8.58 -13.78
CA ARG A 88 -3.04 9.87 -13.10
C ARG A 88 -1.90 9.95 -12.08
N LYS A 89 -1.19 11.07 -12.10
CA LYS A 89 -0.20 11.43 -11.08
C LYS A 89 -0.88 11.95 -9.82
N TRP A 90 -0.48 11.39 -8.68
CA TRP A 90 -0.91 11.81 -7.35
C TRP A 90 0.21 12.50 -6.63
N THR A 91 -0.05 13.69 -6.09
CA THR A 91 0.92 14.46 -5.31
C THR A 91 0.78 14.13 -3.83
N MET A 92 1.86 13.65 -3.23
CA MET A 92 1.96 13.42 -1.80
C MET A 92 2.60 14.66 -1.16
N LYS A 93 1.98 15.21 -0.10
CA LYS A 93 2.44 16.40 0.60
C LYS A 93 2.49 16.16 2.10
N PHE A 94 3.68 16.29 2.68
CA PHE A 94 3.87 16.27 4.12
C PHE A 94 3.63 17.68 4.64
N GLN A 95 2.72 17.81 5.60
CA GLN A 95 2.28 19.11 6.11
C GLN A 95 2.09 19.07 7.63
N VAL A 96 2.39 20.19 8.28
CA VAL A 96 2.03 20.42 9.69
C VAL A 96 0.51 20.57 9.82
N ALA A 97 -0.01 20.33 11.01
CA ALA A 97 -1.45 20.21 11.28
C ALA A 97 -2.24 21.44 10.79
N GLU A 98 -1.68 22.64 10.92
CA GLU A 98 -2.33 23.92 10.55
C GLU A 98 -2.54 24.07 9.04
N LYS A 99 -1.78 23.32 8.22
CA LYS A 99 -1.87 23.36 6.76
C LYS A 99 -2.69 22.22 6.17
N LEU A 100 -3.06 21.22 6.99
CA LEU A 100 -3.86 20.08 6.54
C LEU A 100 -5.32 20.52 6.31
N PRO A 101 -5.94 20.11 5.19
CA PRO A 101 -7.35 20.40 4.96
C PRO A 101 -8.24 19.58 5.90
N ASP A 102 -9.38 20.11 6.32
CA ASP A 102 -10.28 19.43 7.25
C ASP A 102 -10.80 18.10 6.70
N CYS A 103 -10.93 17.11 7.59
CA CYS A 103 -11.54 15.82 7.27
C CYS A 103 -13.05 15.99 7.13
N ILE A 104 -13.59 15.77 5.93
CA ILE A 104 -15.04 15.75 5.70
C ILE A 104 -15.60 14.37 6.04
N ARG A 105 -14.84 13.31 5.72
CA ARG A 105 -15.21 11.94 6.04
C ARG A 105 -14.00 11.16 6.54
N THR A 106 -14.20 10.36 7.59
CA THR A 106 -13.15 9.52 8.17
C THR A 106 -13.52 8.05 8.11
N PHE A 107 -12.56 7.20 7.76
CA PHE A 107 -12.70 5.75 7.80
C PHE A 107 -11.70 5.14 8.78
N SER A 108 -12.18 4.23 9.62
CA SER A 108 -11.36 3.49 10.60
C SER A 108 -10.65 2.26 10.02
N ILE A 109 -10.99 1.87 8.78
CA ILE A 109 -10.40 0.76 8.04
C ILE A 109 -9.36 1.26 7.04
N PRO A 110 -8.34 0.46 6.71
CA PRO A 110 -7.30 0.88 5.77
C PRO A 110 -7.82 1.05 4.34
N ALA A 111 -7.13 1.86 3.54
CA ALA A 111 -7.41 2.00 2.12
C ALA A 111 -6.30 1.45 1.22
N VAL A 112 -6.68 1.00 0.03
CA VAL A 112 -5.78 0.72 -1.10
C VAL A 112 -6.19 1.62 -2.26
N LEU A 113 -5.31 2.55 -2.63
CA LEU A 113 -5.49 3.44 -3.78
C LEU A 113 -4.70 2.92 -4.98
N PHE A 114 -5.40 2.60 -6.06
CA PHE A 114 -4.80 2.11 -7.30
C PHE A 114 -5.53 2.64 -8.54
N SER A 115 -4.81 2.69 -9.66
CA SER A 115 -5.34 3.12 -10.96
C SER A 115 -5.83 1.94 -11.79
N THR A 116 -6.90 2.14 -12.54
CA THR A 116 -7.33 1.21 -13.61
C THR A 116 -7.10 1.78 -15.03
N GLY A 117 -6.39 2.90 -15.15
CA GLY A 117 -6.21 3.65 -16.39
C GLY A 117 -5.18 3.08 -17.37
N GLY A 118 -4.23 2.28 -16.88
CA GLY A 118 -3.15 1.69 -17.67
C GLY A 118 -3.61 0.67 -18.71
N PHE A 119 -3.17 -0.58 -18.61
CA PHE A 119 -3.65 -1.68 -19.44
C PHE A 119 -4.68 -2.50 -18.66
N SER A 120 -5.95 -2.39 -19.04
CA SER A 120 -7.08 -3.00 -18.32
C SER A 120 -8.19 -3.48 -19.27
N SER A 121 -7.80 -3.91 -20.48
CA SER A 121 -8.71 -4.25 -21.57
C SER A 121 -8.52 -5.65 -22.17
N ASN A 122 -7.51 -6.42 -21.73
CA ASN A 122 -7.31 -7.79 -22.19
C ASN A 122 -6.84 -8.71 -21.06
N PRO A 123 -7.10 -10.03 -21.15
CA PRO A 123 -6.83 -10.96 -20.05
C PRO A 123 -5.36 -11.00 -19.60
N TYR A 124 -4.40 -10.80 -20.48
CA TYR A 124 -2.98 -10.82 -20.08
C TYR A 124 -2.69 -9.67 -19.11
N HIS A 125 -3.06 -8.45 -19.47
CA HIS A 125 -2.85 -7.27 -18.62
C HIS A 125 -3.78 -7.25 -17.41
N ASP A 126 -5.02 -7.70 -17.58
CA ASP A 126 -5.97 -7.80 -16.47
C ASP A 126 -5.35 -8.65 -15.33
N PHE A 127 -4.70 -9.77 -15.66
CA PHE A 127 -4.06 -10.62 -14.68
C PHE A 127 -2.71 -10.08 -14.18
N SER A 128 -1.79 -9.74 -15.10
CA SER A 128 -0.41 -9.38 -14.76
C SER A 128 -0.31 -8.03 -14.04
N ASP A 129 -1.15 -7.06 -14.43
CA ASP A 129 -1.00 -5.67 -13.99
C ASP A 129 -2.05 -5.25 -12.98
N LEU A 130 -3.14 -6.00 -12.81
CA LEU A 130 -4.21 -5.65 -11.86
C LEU A 130 -4.58 -6.80 -10.92
N LEU A 131 -5.08 -7.94 -11.40
CA LEU A 131 -5.67 -8.96 -10.52
C LEU A 131 -4.65 -9.62 -9.58
N ILE A 132 -3.47 -10.03 -10.09
CA ILE A 132 -2.42 -10.60 -9.24
C ILE A 132 -1.87 -9.54 -8.27
N PRO A 133 -1.51 -8.32 -8.73
CA PRO A 133 -1.07 -7.27 -7.81
C PRO A 133 -2.13 -6.87 -6.76
N LEU A 134 -3.41 -6.82 -7.14
CA LEU A 134 -4.52 -6.58 -6.22
C LEU A 134 -4.63 -7.70 -5.19
N TYR A 135 -4.55 -8.95 -5.61
CA TYR A 135 -4.55 -10.09 -4.70
C TYR A 135 -3.40 -9.97 -3.68
N LEU A 136 -2.16 -9.79 -4.15
CA LEU A 136 -0.99 -9.63 -3.27
C LEU A 136 -1.12 -8.44 -2.31
N THR A 137 -1.76 -7.35 -2.74
CA THR A 137 -1.92 -6.15 -1.93
C THR A 137 -3.07 -6.27 -0.92
N ALA A 138 -4.22 -6.81 -1.34
CA ALA A 138 -5.47 -6.75 -0.59
C ALA A 138 -5.72 -7.98 0.30
N ARG A 139 -5.26 -9.18 -0.09
CA ARG A 139 -5.50 -10.40 0.72
C ARG A 139 -5.05 -10.29 2.17
N PRO A 140 -3.90 -9.67 2.52
CA PRO A 140 -3.46 -9.56 3.91
C PRO A 140 -4.42 -8.81 4.83
N PHE A 141 -5.32 -7.98 4.27
CA PHE A 141 -6.32 -7.24 5.05
C PHE A 141 -7.57 -8.08 5.35
N ASN A 142 -7.66 -9.31 4.86
CA ASN A 142 -8.78 -10.23 5.10
C ASN A 142 -10.15 -9.55 4.92
N GLN A 143 -10.38 -8.97 3.74
CA GLN A 143 -11.61 -8.26 3.35
C GLN A 143 -11.91 -6.95 4.10
N THR A 144 -11.05 -6.51 5.04
CA THR A 144 -11.25 -5.29 5.83
C THR A 144 -10.36 -4.16 5.30
N LEU A 145 -10.72 -3.65 4.11
CA LEU A 145 -10.09 -2.48 3.49
C LEU A 145 -11.10 -1.74 2.59
N LEU A 146 -10.83 -0.48 2.24
CA LEU A 146 -11.53 0.23 1.17
C LEU A 146 -10.68 0.32 -0.09
N PHE A 147 -11.30 0.07 -1.23
CA PHE A 147 -10.68 0.36 -2.53
C PHE A 147 -10.99 1.79 -2.94
N LEU A 148 -9.93 2.57 -3.19
CA LEU A 148 -10.00 3.90 -3.79
C LEU A 148 -9.49 3.78 -5.23
N ILE A 149 -10.39 3.78 -6.22
CA ILE A 149 -10.01 3.61 -7.62
C ILE A 149 -9.92 4.97 -8.30
N THR A 150 -8.76 5.26 -8.88
CA THR A 150 -8.50 6.40 -9.79
C THR A 150 -8.40 5.90 -11.23
N ASP A 151 -8.57 6.78 -12.21
CA ASP A 151 -8.66 6.46 -13.63
C ASP A 151 -9.68 5.34 -13.88
N ASN A 152 -10.91 5.58 -13.39
CA ASN A 152 -11.93 4.57 -13.22
C ASN A 152 -12.40 3.97 -14.57
N HIS A 153 -11.87 2.80 -14.92
CA HIS A 153 -12.26 2.03 -16.09
C HIS A 153 -13.43 1.09 -15.75
N GLN A 154 -14.66 1.62 -15.86
CA GLN A 154 -15.90 0.93 -15.48
C GLN A 154 -16.12 -0.47 -16.08
N PRO A 155 -15.82 -0.73 -17.37
CA PRO A 155 -15.88 -2.07 -17.94
C PRO A 155 -15.02 -3.09 -17.19
N TRP A 156 -13.79 -2.72 -16.79
CA TRP A 156 -12.89 -3.59 -16.04
C TRP A 156 -13.43 -3.87 -14.63
N ILE A 157 -13.88 -2.83 -13.92
CA ILE A 157 -14.47 -2.98 -12.58
C ILE A 157 -15.69 -3.90 -12.63
N SER A 158 -16.56 -3.71 -13.64
CA SER A 158 -17.76 -4.53 -13.81
C SER A 158 -17.42 -5.99 -14.09
N LYS A 159 -16.44 -6.24 -14.98
CA LYS A 159 -15.97 -7.58 -15.33
C LYS A 159 -15.40 -8.34 -14.12
N TYR A 160 -14.67 -7.64 -13.24
CA TYR A 160 -13.97 -8.25 -12.11
C TYR A 160 -14.61 -7.98 -10.75
N ARG A 161 -15.87 -7.51 -10.73
CA ARG A 161 -16.64 -7.25 -9.51
C ARG A 161 -16.60 -8.41 -8.51
N PRO A 162 -16.82 -9.68 -8.88
CA PRO A 162 -16.77 -10.78 -7.91
C PRO A 162 -15.41 -10.90 -7.20
N ILE A 163 -14.31 -10.63 -7.89
CA ILE A 163 -12.97 -10.64 -7.31
C ILE A 163 -12.81 -9.47 -6.33
N LEU A 164 -13.22 -8.27 -6.72
CA LEU A 164 -13.13 -7.08 -5.87
C LEU A 164 -13.96 -7.24 -4.59
N GLU A 165 -15.18 -7.76 -4.69
CA GLU A 165 -16.07 -8.06 -3.56
C GLU A 165 -15.53 -9.20 -2.67
N ARG A 166 -14.77 -10.15 -3.26
CA ARG A 166 -14.09 -11.20 -2.47
C ARG A 166 -12.81 -10.70 -1.80
N LEU A 167 -12.23 -9.59 -2.26
CA LEU A 167 -11.05 -8.94 -1.68
C LEU A 167 -11.40 -7.88 -0.64
N SER A 168 -12.58 -7.28 -0.72
CA SER A 168 -13.12 -6.34 0.27
C SER A 168 -14.63 -6.48 0.39
N LYS A 169 -15.13 -6.47 1.63
CA LYS A 169 -16.57 -6.43 1.93
C LYS A 169 -17.18 -5.03 1.84
N HIS A 170 -16.40 -4.02 1.50
CA HIS A 170 -16.80 -2.62 1.49
C HIS A 170 -16.92 -2.07 0.07
N ASP A 171 -17.80 -1.09 -0.12
CA ASP A 171 -18.02 -0.47 -1.42
C ASP A 171 -16.76 0.22 -1.96
N ILE A 172 -16.56 0.09 -3.27
CA ILE A 172 -15.48 0.75 -3.99
C ILE A 172 -15.79 2.25 -4.11
N ILE A 173 -14.78 3.08 -3.85
CA ILE A 173 -14.88 4.53 -4.03
C ILE A 173 -14.17 4.92 -5.32
N ASP A 174 -14.93 5.48 -6.27
CA ASP A 174 -14.40 6.24 -7.40
C ASP A 174 -13.84 7.57 -6.87
N ILE A 175 -12.53 7.62 -6.61
CA ILE A 175 -11.93 8.74 -5.87
C ILE A 175 -11.85 10.00 -6.74
N ASP A 176 -11.77 9.87 -8.06
CA ASP A 176 -11.64 11.03 -8.96
C ASP A 176 -12.86 11.95 -8.93
N LYS A 177 -14.03 11.40 -8.58
CA LYS A 177 -15.29 12.15 -8.47
C LYS A 177 -15.54 12.74 -7.08
N ARG A 178 -14.59 12.61 -6.15
CA ARG A 178 -14.74 13.12 -4.77
C ARG A 178 -14.07 14.49 -4.63
N ASP A 179 -14.90 15.49 -4.35
CA ASP A 179 -14.49 16.82 -3.91
C ASP A 179 -14.26 16.87 -2.38
N GLU A 180 -14.68 15.82 -1.68
CA GLU A 180 -14.51 15.70 -0.23
C GLU A 180 -13.11 15.21 0.13
N VAL A 181 -12.59 15.71 1.24
CA VAL A 181 -11.36 15.20 1.87
C VAL A 181 -11.72 13.99 2.72
N ILE A 182 -11.15 12.85 2.35
CA ILE A 182 -11.38 11.57 3.02
C ILE A 182 -10.13 11.17 3.81
N CYS A 183 -10.33 10.84 5.09
CA CYS A 183 -9.26 10.60 6.04
C CYS A 183 -9.15 9.13 6.46
N PHE A 184 -7.91 8.67 6.61
CA PHE A 184 -7.56 7.29 6.96
C PHE A 184 -6.41 7.28 7.96
N ALA A 185 -6.36 6.24 8.80
CA ALA A 185 -5.21 5.96 9.67
C ALA A 185 -4.11 5.14 8.96
N ARG A 186 -4.45 4.45 7.86
CA ARG A 186 -3.53 3.62 7.08
C ARG A 186 -3.96 3.54 5.62
N THR A 187 -3.02 3.80 4.71
CA THR A 187 -3.29 3.71 3.27
C THR A 187 -2.10 3.08 2.54
N THR A 188 -2.41 2.23 1.57
CA THR A 188 -1.45 1.72 0.58
C THR A 188 -1.72 2.40 -0.76
N PHE A 189 -0.70 3.00 -1.35
CA PHE A 189 -0.75 3.65 -2.67
C PHE A 189 0.03 2.79 -3.65
N GLY A 190 -0.64 2.39 -4.74
CA GLY A 190 -0.11 1.43 -5.70
C GLY A 190 -0.39 -0.02 -5.31
N LEU A 191 0.02 -0.94 -6.19
CA LEU A 191 -0.19 -2.38 -6.04
C LEU A 191 1.15 -3.09 -6.02
N LYS A 192 1.30 -4.05 -5.10
CA LYS A 192 2.47 -4.93 -5.01
C LYS A 192 2.54 -5.85 -6.22
N ALA A 193 3.53 -5.66 -7.08
CA ALA A 193 3.83 -6.56 -8.20
C ALA A 193 5.25 -7.12 -8.06
N HIS A 194 5.47 -8.38 -8.46
CA HIS A 194 6.80 -8.97 -8.55
C HIS A 194 7.29 -8.98 -10.01
N GLU A 195 7.01 -10.05 -10.75
CA GLU A 195 7.33 -10.24 -12.16
C GLU A 195 6.04 -10.40 -13.01
N GLU A 196 6.17 -10.57 -14.33
CA GLU A 196 5.03 -10.87 -15.23
C GLU A 196 4.30 -12.13 -14.79
N LEU A 197 3.01 -11.96 -14.43
CA LEU A 197 2.14 -13.02 -13.91
C LEU A 197 2.70 -13.75 -12.67
N GLY A 198 3.68 -13.16 -11.97
CA GLY A 198 4.42 -13.83 -10.91
C GLY A 198 3.90 -13.56 -9.51
N LEU A 199 3.96 -14.61 -8.69
CA LEU A 199 3.78 -14.55 -7.24
C LEU A 199 5.01 -15.19 -6.58
N ASN A 200 5.66 -14.47 -5.68
CA ASN A 200 6.81 -14.97 -4.95
C ASN A 200 6.38 -15.42 -3.54
N SER A 201 6.34 -16.74 -3.32
CA SER A 201 5.99 -17.29 -2.00
C SER A 201 7.09 -17.14 -0.95
N SER A 202 8.29 -16.68 -1.33
CA SER A 202 9.41 -16.42 -0.41
C SER A 202 9.39 -15.00 0.15
N GLU A 203 8.51 -14.12 -0.34
CA GLU A 203 8.36 -12.74 0.11
C GLU A 203 6.95 -12.50 0.63
N PHE A 204 6.80 -11.69 1.69
CA PHE A 204 5.48 -11.33 2.22
C PHE A 204 4.61 -10.71 1.11
N PRO A 205 3.36 -11.17 0.89
CA PRO A 205 2.52 -11.97 1.81
C PRO A 205 2.60 -13.51 1.67
N TYR A 206 3.64 -14.05 1.05
CA TYR A 206 3.94 -15.48 0.93
C TYR A 206 2.89 -16.30 0.18
N TYR A 207 2.18 -15.66 -0.76
CA TYR A 207 1.21 -16.35 -1.60
C TYR A 207 1.86 -16.94 -2.84
N SER A 208 1.38 -18.13 -3.22
CA SER A 208 1.76 -18.82 -4.45
C SER A 208 0.69 -18.67 -5.54
N ILE A 209 1.04 -19.02 -6.77
CA ILE A 209 0.07 -19.13 -7.87
C ILE A 209 -1.05 -20.14 -7.58
N ARG A 210 -0.77 -21.18 -6.78
CA ARG A 210 -1.78 -22.15 -6.35
C ARG A 210 -2.84 -21.49 -5.48
N ASP A 211 -2.42 -20.61 -4.55
CA ASP A 211 -3.33 -19.89 -3.66
C ASP A 211 -4.20 -18.91 -4.43
N PHE A 212 -3.61 -18.18 -5.39
CA PHE A 212 -4.37 -17.30 -6.28
C PHE A 212 -5.38 -18.08 -7.14
N ARG A 213 -5.00 -19.22 -7.71
CA ARG A 213 -5.93 -20.08 -8.46
C ARG A 213 -7.06 -20.62 -7.59
N GLN A 214 -6.76 -21.01 -6.36
CA GLN A 214 -7.78 -21.45 -5.40
C GLN A 214 -8.73 -20.31 -5.05
N PHE A 215 -8.18 -19.11 -4.80
CA PHE A 215 -8.98 -17.90 -4.58
C PHE A 215 -9.94 -17.62 -5.74
N LEU A 216 -9.48 -17.68 -6.99
CA LEU A 216 -10.34 -17.49 -8.16
C LEU A 216 -11.44 -18.55 -8.22
N ARG A 217 -11.10 -19.82 -8.01
CA ARG A 217 -12.09 -20.91 -8.01
C ARG A 217 -13.19 -20.68 -6.99
N SER A 218 -12.82 -20.40 -5.74
CA SER A 218 -13.80 -20.16 -4.68
C SER A 218 -14.59 -18.86 -4.91
N THR A 219 -14.01 -17.86 -5.58
CA THR A 219 -14.72 -16.62 -5.94
C THR A 219 -15.84 -16.89 -6.95
N TYR A 220 -15.58 -17.76 -7.94
CA TYR A 220 -16.52 -18.10 -9.00
C TYR A 220 -17.32 -19.38 -8.74
N SER A 221 -17.24 -19.96 -7.54
CA SER A 221 -17.87 -21.25 -7.19
C SER A 221 -17.47 -22.39 -8.14
N LEU A 222 -16.20 -22.41 -8.55
CA LEU A 222 -15.59 -23.40 -9.46
C LEU A 222 -14.63 -24.35 -8.71
N ASP A 223 -14.90 -24.58 -7.43
CA ASP A 223 -14.12 -25.52 -6.62
C ASP A 223 -14.26 -26.93 -7.19
N ARG A 224 -13.13 -27.63 -7.31
CA ARG A 224 -13.13 -29.03 -7.74
C ARG A 224 -13.27 -29.88 -6.49
N ASN A 225 -14.28 -30.74 -6.43
CA ASN A 225 -14.27 -31.84 -5.46
C ASN A 225 -13.00 -32.63 -5.71
N ILE A 226 -12.10 -32.65 -4.72
CA ILE A 226 -11.03 -33.63 -4.69
C ILE A 226 -11.71 -34.87 -4.12
N ASP A 227 -12.27 -35.71 -4.98
CA ASP A 227 -12.58 -37.08 -4.59
C ASP A 227 -11.24 -37.67 -4.10
N LYS A 228 -11.20 -37.99 -2.80
CA LYS A 228 -10.04 -38.58 -2.13
C LYS A 228 -9.85 -40.02 -2.55
#